data_AF-R9MYL2-F1
#
_entry.id   AF-R9MYL2-F1
#
_cell.length_a   1.000
_cell.length_b   1.000
_cell.length_c   1.000
_cell.angle_alpha   90.00
_cell.angle_beta   90.00
_cell.angle_gamma   90.00
#
_symmetry.space_group_name_H-M   'P 1'
#
loop_
_entity.id
_entity.type
_entity.pdbx_description
1 polymer ?
#
loop_
_entity_poly.entity_id
_entity_poly.type
_entity_poly.pdbx_seq_one_letter_code
_entity_poly.pdbx_strand_id
1 'polypeptide(L)'
;MKNWYGCIGFLSLLGFWGILGEEPLFLCFFAFALFFEYFWVNPDEMFIENMRKCATFAFVSNLLITTSATLILSHFNLSSNPLAAGTALGFGVSIAIFAFSTFIMEIRERLNAKND
;
A
#
# COMPACT_ATOMS: atom_id res chain seq x y z
N MET A 1 7.91 -22.30 3.99
CA MET A 1 8.86 -21.18 3.76
C MET A 1 8.34 -19.99 4.55
N LYS A 2 9.19 -19.25 5.28
CA LYS A 2 8.70 -18.12 6.08
C LYS A 2 8.16 -17.02 5.15
N ASN A 3 6.99 -16.49 5.43
CA ASN A 3 6.33 -15.53 4.55
C ASN A 3 6.99 -14.13 4.68
N TRP A 4 7.69 -13.69 3.64
CA TRP A 4 8.39 -12.39 3.61
C TRP A 4 7.45 -11.19 3.49
N TYR A 5 6.17 -11.39 3.11
CA TYR A 5 5.20 -10.29 3.04
C TYR A 5 4.92 -9.69 4.43
N GLY A 6 5.18 -10.44 5.51
CA GLY A 6 5.14 -9.91 6.88
C GLY A 6 6.11 -8.75 7.12
N CYS A 7 7.19 -8.65 6.36
CA CYS A 7 8.13 -7.54 6.46
C CYS A 7 7.53 -6.19 6.03
N ILE A 8 6.43 -6.17 5.27
CA ILE A 8 5.69 -4.93 4.95
C ILE A 8 5.24 -4.24 6.25
N GLY A 9 4.98 -5.01 7.31
CA GLY A 9 4.61 -4.49 8.62
C GLY A 9 5.64 -3.54 9.24
N PHE A 10 6.92 -3.62 8.87
CA PHE A 10 7.94 -2.69 9.37
C PHE A 10 7.73 -1.24 8.92
N LEU A 11 6.92 -0.99 7.88
CA LEU A 11 6.52 0.38 7.51
C LEU A 11 5.75 1.07 8.64
N SER A 12 5.10 0.31 9.52
CA SER A 12 4.41 0.86 10.70
C SER A 12 5.35 1.55 11.68
N LEU A 13 6.66 1.30 11.62
CA LEU A 13 7.64 2.00 12.45
C LEU A 13 7.67 3.51 12.16
N LEU A 14 7.32 3.93 10.93
CA LEU A 14 7.16 5.36 10.61
C LEU A 14 6.05 6.02 11.41
N GLY A 15 5.06 5.25 11.87
CA GLY A 15 4.00 5.72 12.76
C GLY A 15 4.52 6.28 14.08
N PHE A 16 5.61 5.73 14.62
CA PHE A 16 6.23 6.26 15.84
C PHE A 16 6.76 7.68 15.64
N TRP A 17 7.18 8.04 14.42
CA TRP A 17 7.58 9.40 14.10
C TRP A 17 6.41 10.38 14.17
N GLY A 18 5.19 9.93 13.88
CA GLY A 18 3.97 10.74 14.04
C GLY A 18 3.53 10.94 15.49
N ILE A 19 3.98 10.10 16.42
CA ILE A 19 3.75 10.29 17.86
C ILE A 19 4.78 11.28 18.44
N LEU A 20 6.02 11.22 17.98
CA LEU A 20 7.11 12.07 18.44
C LEU A 20 7.12 13.45 17.77
N GLY A 21 6.55 13.57 16.57
CA GLY A 21 6.48 14.80 15.79
C GLY A 21 5.07 15.40 15.71
N GLU A 22 4.98 16.57 15.07
CA GLU A 22 3.72 17.31 14.88
C GLU A 22 3.00 16.98 13.56
N GLU A 23 3.47 15.96 12.82
CA GLU A 23 2.96 15.62 11.48
C GLU A 23 1.98 14.43 11.54
N PRO A 24 0.65 14.65 11.53
CA PRO A 24 -0.33 13.60 11.77
C PRO A 24 -0.38 12.55 10.65
N LEU A 25 0.11 12.89 9.46
CA LEU A 25 0.18 11.99 8.30
C LEU A 25 1.00 10.73 8.59
N PHE A 26 2.01 10.83 9.46
CA PHE A 26 2.81 9.66 9.84
C PHE A 26 1.99 8.64 10.62
N LEU A 27 0.95 9.04 11.36
CA LEU A 27 0.11 8.10 12.13
C LEU A 27 -0.60 7.07 11.22
N CYS A 28 -0.92 7.45 9.99
CA CYS A 28 -1.53 6.54 9.01
C CYS A 28 -0.67 5.30 8.74
N PHE A 29 0.65 5.38 8.94
CA PHE A 29 1.54 4.24 8.74
C PHE A 29 1.31 3.11 9.76
N PHE A 30 0.69 3.36 10.91
CA PHE A 30 0.33 2.28 11.83
C PHE A 30 -0.61 1.25 11.22
N ALA A 31 -1.37 1.61 10.18
CA ALA A 31 -2.19 0.66 9.43
C ALA A 31 -1.37 -0.50 8.84
N PHE A 32 -0.08 -0.29 8.54
CA PHE A 32 0.80 -1.34 8.06
C PHE A 32 1.08 -2.43 9.09
N ALA A 33 0.83 -2.21 10.39
CA ALA A 33 1.04 -3.23 11.41
C ALA A 33 0.19 -4.50 11.17
N LEU A 34 -0.95 -4.36 10.48
CA LEU A 34 -1.80 -5.49 10.08
C LEU A 34 -1.04 -6.52 9.23
N PHE A 35 -0.07 -6.09 8.43
CA PHE A 35 0.71 -6.98 7.57
C PHE A 35 1.60 -7.94 8.38
N PHE A 36 1.86 -7.71 9.67
CA PHE A 36 2.57 -8.67 10.51
C PHE A 36 1.84 -10.01 10.64
N GLU A 37 0.52 -10.05 10.47
CA GLU A 37 -0.28 -11.28 10.46
C GLU A 37 0.23 -12.27 9.39
N TYR A 38 0.76 -11.76 8.27
CA TYR A 38 1.29 -12.61 7.21
C TYR A 38 2.48 -13.46 7.63
N PHE A 39 3.22 -13.14 8.70
CA PHE A 39 4.26 -14.05 9.22
C PHE A 39 3.70 -15.39 9.70
N TRP A 40 2.42 -15.44 10.09
CA TRP A 40 1.74 -16.65 10.56
C TRP A 40 0.90 -17.34 9.47
N VAL A 41 0.73 -16.70 8.31
CA VAL A 41 0.05 -17.29 7.16
C VAL A 41 1.03 -18.18 6.40
N ASN A 42 0.61 -19.42 6.09
CA ASN A 42 1.37 -20.33 5.25
C ASN A 42 1.03 -20.02 3.78
N PRO A 43 1.96 -19.47 2.99
CA PRO A 43 1.64 -18.99 1.65
C PRO A 43 1.48 -20.18 0.69
N ASP A 44 0.30 -20.32 0.11
CA ASP A 44 0.05 -21.22 -1.02
C ASP A 44 0.30 -20.50 -2.35
N GLU A 45 0.20 -21.22 -3.47
CA GLU A 45 0.46 -20.65 -4.80
C GLU A 45 -0.53 -19.53 -5.16
N MET A 46 -1.81 -19.71 -4.77
CA MET A 46 -2.87 -18.75 -5.07
C MET A 46 -2.66 -17.44 -4.31
N PHE A 47 -2.29 -17.49 -3.03
CA PHE A 47 -1.94 -16.33 -2.22
C PHE A 47 -0.77 -15.54 -2.83
N ILE A 48 0.30 -16.25 -3.24
CA ILE A 48 1.47 -15.61 -3.86
C ILE A 48 1.07 -14.90 -5.17
N GLU A 49 0.24 -15.53 -5.99
CA GLU A 49 -0.23 -14.94 -7.25
C GLU A 49 -1.11 -13.72 -7.01
N ASN A 50 -2.04 -13.81 -6.06
CA ASN A 50 -2.92 -12.70 -5.67
C ASN A 50 -2.12 -11.49 -5.15
N MET A 51 -1.13 -11.75 -4.29
CA MET A 51 -0.25 -10.71 -3.76
C MET A 51 0.56 -10.02 -4.88
N ARG A 52 1.08 -10.79 -5.84
CA ARG A 52 1.78 -10.26 -7.03
C ARG A 52 0.86 -9.43 -7.92
N LYS A 53 -0.38 -9.86 -8.15
CA LYS A 53 -1.39 -9.10 -8.89
C LYS A 53 -1.67 -7.77 -8.19
N CYS A 54 -1.93 -7.80 -6.87
CA CYS A 54 -2.15 -6.58 -6.08
C CYS A 54 -0.95 -5.62 -6.15
N ALA A 55 0.26 -6.12 -5.97
CA ALA A 55 1.48 -5.33 -6.06
C ALA A 55 1.67 -4.70 -7.44
N THR A 56 1.33 -5.44 -8.51
CA THR A 56 1.41 -4.95 -9.89
C THR A 56 0.41 -3.82 -10.14
N PHE A 57 -0.86 -3.99 -9.72
CA PHE A 57 -1.87 -2.94 -9.81
C PHE A 57 -1.47 -1.69 -9.03
N ALA A 58 -0.98 -1.86 -7.80
CA ALA A 58 -0.48 -0.77 -6.98
C ALA A 58 0.68 -0.04 -7.66
N PHE A 59 1.67 -0.77 -8.18
CA PHE A 59 2.82 -0.18 -8.87
C PHE A 59 2.43 0.60 -10.12
N VAL A 60 1.59 0.04 -10.98
CA VAL A 60 1.10 0.73 -12.19
C VAL A 60 0.30 1.97 -11.81
N SER A 61 -0.58 1.86 -10.81
CA SER A 61 -1.35 3.02 -10.31
C SER A 61 -0.44 4.12 -9.77
N ASN A 62 0.62 3.78 -9.04
CA ASN A 62 1.61 4.73 -8.54
C ASN A 62 2.24 5.52 -9.68
N LEU A 63 2.70 4.84 -10.74
CA LEU A 63 3.33 5.49 -11.88
C LEU A 63 2.37 6.44 -12.60
N LEU A 64 1.13 6.00 -12.86
CA LEU A 64 0.13 6.81 -13.53
C LEU A 64 -0.27 8.04 -12.71
N ILE A 65 -0.52 7.86 -11.42
CA ILE A 65 -0.93 8.95 -10.53
C ILE A 65 0.22 9.92 -10.30
N THR A 66 1.42 9.43 -10.03
CA THR A 66 2.61 10.29 -9.85
C THR A 66 2.85 11.14 -11.09
N THR A 67 2.82 10.54 -12.28
CA THR A 67 3.06 11.25 -13.54
C THR A 67 1.98 12.29 -13.80
N SER A 68 0.70 11.89 -13.73
CA SER A 68 -0.42 12.80 -14.00
C SER A 68 -0.50 13.93 -12.95
N ALA A 69 -0.37 13.62 -11.67
CA ALA A 69 -0.37 14.62 -10.60
C ALA A 69 0.80 15.60 -10.73
N THR A 70 2.01 15.11 -11.00
CA THR A 70 3.18 15.97 -11.20
C THR A 70 2.99 16.93 -12.38
N LEU A 71 2.48 16.42 -13.51
CA LEU A 71 2.21 17.25 -14.69
C LEU A 71 1.15 18.31 -14.41
N ILE A 72 0.05 17.96 -13.74
CA ILE A 72 -1.02 18.90 -13.36
C ILE A 72 -0.47 19.97 -12.40
N LEU A 73 0.19 19.55 -11.32
CA LEU A 73 0.74 20.47 -10.33
C LEU A 73 1.79 21.43 -10.94
N SER A 74 2.61 20.93 -11.87
CA SER A 74 3.60 21.73 -12.58
C SER A 74 2.97 22.68 -13.58
N HIS A 75 1.93 22.25 -14.31
CA HIS A 75 1.29 23.08 -15.33
C HIS A 75 0.54 24.27 -14.72
N PHE A 76 -0.12 24.05 -13.58
CA PHE A 76 -0.89 25.08 -12.88
C PHE A 76 -0.09 25.84 -11.80
N ASN A 77 1.21 25.56 -11.64
CA ASN A 77 2.06 26.13 -10.58
C ASN A 77 1.44 26.03 -9.17
N LEU A 78 0.78 24.90 -8.87
CA LEU A 78 0.03 24.68 -7.62
C LEU A 78 0.91 24.28 -6.43
N SER A 79 2.18 23.95 -6.67
CA SER A 79 3.12 23.51 -5.64
C SER A 79 4.51 24.08 -5.91
N SER A 80 5.23 24.42 -4.84
CA SER A 80 6.65 24.80 -4.91
C SER A 80 7.54 23.63 -5.36
N ASN A 81 7.12 22.39 -5.10
CA ASN A 81 7.77 21.18 -5.59
C ASN A 81 6.72 20.19 -6.13
N PRO A 82 6.33 20.31 -7.41
CA PRO A 82 5.34 19.47 -8.05
C PRO A 82 5.70 17.97 -8.05
N LEU A 83 6.98 17.65 -8.20
CA LEU A 83 7.46 16.26 -8.24
C LEU A 83 7.31 15.59 -6.86
N ALA A 84 7.71 16.26 -5.79
CA ALA A 84 7.58 15.73 -4.44
C ALA A 84 6.10 15.53 -4.07
N ALA A 85 5.26 16.52 -4.36
CA ALA A 85 3.81 16.44 -4.10
C ALA A 85 3.13 15.34 -4.93
N GLY A 86 3.44 15.23 -6.23
CA GLY A 86 2.92 14.18 -7.10
C GLY A 86 3.36 12.78 -6.65
N THR A 87 4.63 12.63 -6.23
CA THR A 87 5.16 11.35 -5.70
C THR A 87 4.49 10.96 -4.39
N ALA A 88 4.28 11.92 -3.48
CA ALA A 88 3.58 11.66 -2.21
C ALA A 88 2.14 11.20 -2.45
N LEU A 89 1.43 11.84 -3.39
CA LEU A 89 0.08 11.41 -3.79
C LEU A 89 0.07 10.02 -4.42
N GLY A 90 0.97 9.75 -5.38
CA GLY A 90 1.07 8.44 -6.01
C GLY A 90 1.35 7.32 -5.01
N PHE A 91 2.28 7.56 -4.08
CA PHE A 91 2.61 6.63 -3.01
C PHE A 91 1.40 6.35 -2.12
N GLY A 92 0.71 7.40 -1.64
CA GLY A 92 -0.46 7.25 -0.78
C GLY A 92 -1.61 6.49 -1.47
N VAL A 93 -1.93 6.83 -2.73
CA VAL A 93 -3.02 6.17 -3.45
C VAL A 93 -2.66 4.73 -3.83
N SER A 94 -1.42 4.45 -4.23
CA SER A 94 -1.01 3.09 -4.55
C SER A 94 -1.03 2.16 -3.35
N ILE A 95 -0.67 2.64 -2.16
CA ILE A 95 -0.84 1.90 -0.90
C ILE A 95 -2.32 1.59 -0.65
N ALA A 96 -3.20 2.57 -0.82
CA ALA A 96 -4.64 2.36 -0.65
C ALA A 96 -5.18 1.31 -1.62
N ILE A 97 -4.76 1.36 -2.89
CA ILE A 97 -5.12 0.36 -3.91
C ILE A 97 -4.58 -1.02 -3.54
N PHE A 98 -3.33 -1.11 -3.07
CA PHE A 98 -2.73 -2.36 -2.63
C PHE A 98 -3.48 -2.99 -1.46
N ALA A 99 -3.74 -2.21 -0.40
CA ALA A 99 -4.45 -2.67 0.79
C ALA A 99 -5.90 -3.06 0.47
N PHE A 100 -6.59 -2.28 -0.35
CA PHE A 100 -7.97 -2.58 -0.73
C PHE A 100 -8.06 -3.83 -1.62
N SER A 101 -7.13 -3.98 -2.56
CA SER A 101 -7.10 -5.13 -3.48
C SER A 101 -6.77 -6.43 -2.75
N THR A 102 -5.78 -6.40 -1.84
CA THR A 102 -5.44 -7.57 -0.99
C THR A 102 -6.62 -7.97 -0.11
N PHE A 103 -7.26 -7.01 0.54
CA PHE A 103 -8.46 -7.25 1.36
C PHE A 103 -9.62 -7.87 0.57
N ILE A 104 -9.91 -7.36 -0.65
CA ILE A 104 -10.95 -7.93 -1.52
C ILE A 104 -10.62 -9.38 -1.90
N MET A 105 -9.36 -9.65 -2.27
CA MET A 105 -8.95 -10.99 -2.70
C MET A 105 -9.05 -11.99 -1.54
N GLU A 106 -8.65 -11.59 -0.33
CA GLU A 106 -8.80 -12.41 0.88
C GLU A 106 -10.27 -12.71 1.20
N ILE A 107 -11.16 -11.72 1.10
CA ILE A 107 -12.61 -11.94 1.29
C ILE A 107 -13.13 -12.93 0.25
N ARG A 108 -12.76 -12.75 -1.01
CA ARG A 108 -13.20 -13.62 -2.11
C ARG A 108 -12.74 -15.05 -1.90
N GLU A 109 -11.52 -15.24 -1.41
CA GLU A 109 -10.95 -16.55 -1.09
C GLU A 109 -11.72 -17.22 0.06
N ARG A 110 -12.00 -16.50 1.15
CA ARG A 110 -12.81 -17.00 2.27
C ARG A 110 -14.24 -17.37 1.86
N LEU A 111 -14.83 -16.65 0.92
CA LEU A 111 -16.16 -16.95 0.38
C LEU A 111 -16.16 -18.20 -0.50
N ASN A 112 -15.16 -18.35 -1.37
CA ASN A 112 -15.04 -19.54 -2.22
C ASN A 112 -14.79 -20.79 -1.37
N ALA A 113 -13.92 -20.72 -0.36
CA ALA A 113 -13.64 -21.84 0.54
C ALA A 113 -14.85 -22.28 1.39
N LYS A 114 -15.91 -21.47 1.48
CA LYS A 114 -17.16 -21.81 2.19
C LYS A 114 -18.20 -22.48 1.27
N ASN A 115 -18.06 -22.31 -0.04
CA ASN A 115 -18.98 -22.86 -1.04
C ASN A 115 -18.56 -24.25 -1.55
N ASP A 116 -17.37 -24.71 -1.16
CA ASP A 116 -16.86 -26.07 -1.35
C ASP A 116 -17.11 -26.93 -0.10
#